data_AF-A0A101DJ18-F1
#
_entry.id   AF-A0A101DJ18-F1
#
_cell.length_a   1.000
_cell.length_b   1.000
_cell.length_c   1.000
_cell.angle_alpha   90.00
_cell.angle_beta   90.00
_cell.angle_gamma   90.00
#
_symmetry.space_group_name_H-M   'P 1'
#
loop_
_entity.id
_entity.type
_entity.pdbx_description
1 polymer ?
#
loop_
_entity_poly.entity_id
_entity_poly.type
_entity_poly.pdbx_seq_one_letter_code
_entity_poly.pdbx_strand_id
1 'polypeptide(L)'
;MVVAQEKEVQEKTAKESQSMYSNISDKIDSLVMIISGVGVGVVVLGLILGFLFTQFSITKPLQRAIAFAQELSSGNLTVKLDLKSRDEIGILAAALNGMGDKLKELFRIDELRQLGDVLARASSQMDSMSNEFTARAEGMAGRANTVATAAEEMSVNMSNVAQAMEGVQEAANTVATAAEEMSATISEIAQNSEKAKEITNQAVEKGSQTSERVHQLGLAAAEITKVTETITAISSQTNLLALNATIEAARAGEAGKGFAVVANEIKELAQQTAKATEEIKGKIADIQKATDVTVEDIKSITEVINDIDSIISTIAAAVEEQSVTTRDIAQNIGNISQNIAEAGENVNQSSEVAQDIAKDIAEVNVEVNEMANSSSQLKQSAEELIELSKKLKHITDSFKV
;
A
#
# COMPACT_ATOMS: atom_id res chain seq x y z
N MET A 1 88.89 108.79 118.24
CA MET A 1 89.26 107.87 117.15
C MET A 1 88.36 106.62 117.07
N VAL A 2 87.14 106.67 117.63
CA VAL A 2 86.15 105.56 117.69
C VAL A 2 85.13 105.62 116.53
N VAL A 3 85.02 106.75 115.83
CA VAL A 3 84.03 106.99 114.75
C VAL A 3 84.42 106.36 113.40
N ALA A 4 85.67 105.91 113.22
CA ALA A 4 86.11 105.29 111.96
C ALA A 4 85.75 103.79 111.85
N GLN A 5 85.56 103.09 112.97
CA GLN A 5 85.29 101.64 112.97
C GLN A 5 83.82 101.27 112.71
N GLU A 6 82.85 102.15 113.02
CA GLU A 6 81.42 101.88 112.73
C GLU A 6 81.07 102.02 111.24
N LYS A 7 81.77 102.87 110.49
CA LYS A 7 81.48 103.11 109.07
C LYS A 7 81.90 101.93 108.19
N GLU A 8 82.98 101.24 108.55
CA GLU A 8 83.50 100.09 107.82
C GLU A 8 82.63 98.83 108.01
N VAL A 9 81.97 98.69 109.18
CA VAL A 9 81.03 97.60 109.43
C VAL A 9 79.72 97.80 108.67
N GLN A 10 79.19 99.03 108.57
CA GLN A 10 77.98 99.29 107.77
C GLN A 10 78.19 99.07 106.26
N GLU A 11 79.35 99.43 105.71
CA GLU A 11 79.62 99.26 104.28
C GLU A 11 79.80 97.77 103.89
N LYS A 12 80.36 96.96 104.80
CA LYS A 12 80.46 95.50 104.62
C LYS A 12 79.10 94.81 104.68
N THR A 13 78.23 95.25 105.60
CA THR A 13 76.88 94.67 105.77
C THR A 13 75.96 95.00 104.58
N ALA A 14 76.12 96.18 103.96
CA ALA A 14 75.37 96.57 102.75
C ALA A 14 75.79 95.76 101.51
N LYS A 15 77.11 95.49 101.33
CA LYS A 15 77.60 94.63 100.23
C LYS A 15 77.20 93.17 100.40
N GLU A 16 77.20 92.64 101.63
CA GLU A 16 76.75 91.28 101.88
C GLU A 16 75.24 91.12 101.61
N SER A 17 74.41 92.09 102.02
CA SER A 17 72.98 92.09 101.66
C SER A 17 72.74 92.17 100.15
N GLN A 18 73.47 93.02 99.43
CA GLN A 18 73.28 93.17 97.98
C GLN A 18 73.74 91.93 97.19
N SER A 19 74.79 91.23 97.64
CA SER A 19 75.22 89.95 97.06
C SER A 19 74.22 88.80 97.34
N MET A 20 73.48 88.87 98.45
CA MET A 20 72.47 87.88 98.81
C MET A 20 71.20 88.02 97.95
N TYR A 21 70.77 89.24 97.62
CA TYR A 21 69.63 89.46 96.71
C TYR A 21 69.93 89.04 95.26
N SER A 22 71.15 89.26 94.77
CA SER A 22 71.57 88.80 93.43
C SER A 22 71.56 87.27 93.33
N ASN A 23 72.09 86.57 94.34
CA ASN A 23 72.14 85.11 94.35
C ASN A 23 70.77 84.44 94.52
N ILE A 24 69.77 85.14 95.06
CA ILE A 24 68.39 84.64 95.19
C ILE A 24 67.63 84.80 93.85
N SER A 25 67.83 85.92 93.14
CA SER A 25 67.20 86.16 91.82
C SER A 25 67.62 85.11 90.79
N ASP A 26 68.92 84.83 90.66
CA ASP A 26 69.44 83.87 89.67
C ASP A 26 68.99 82.42 89.95
N LYS A 27 68.75 82.07 91.23
CA LYS A 27 68.20 80.78 91.62
C LYS A 27 66.70 80.65 91.32
N ILE A 28 65.94 81.74 91.41
CA ILE A 28 64.51 81.73 91.08
C ILE A 28 64.31 81.59 89.57
N ASP A 29 65.06 82.32 88.75
CA ASP A 29 64.97 82.22 87.29
C ASP A 29 65.41 80.84 86.77
N SER A 30 66.45 80.26 87.37
CA SER A 30 66.89 78.89 87.05
C SER A 30 65.83 77.84 87.44
N LEU A 31 65.09 78.03 88.54
CA LEU A 31 64.00 77.13 88.95
C LEU A 31 62.77 77.24 88.03
N VAL A 32 62.39 78.45 87.62
CA VAL A 32 61.25 78.69 86.71
C VAL A 32 61.52 78.07 85.33
N MET A 33 62.76 78.16 84.82
CA MET A 33 63.13 77.57 83.53
C MET A 33 63.10 76.03 83.54
N ILE A 34 63.51 75.40 84.64
CA ILE A 34 63.44 73.93 84.81
C ILE A 34 61.98 73.45 84.91
N ILE A 35 61.13 74.12 85.70
CA ILE A 35 59.71 73.73 85.84
C ILE A 35 58.96 73.90 84.51
N SER A 36 59.24 74.96 83.75
CA SER A 36 58.66 75.19 82.42
C SER A 36 59.09 74.11 81.42
N GLY A 37 60.37 73.72 81.43
CA GLY A 37 60.90 72.65 80.57
C GLY A 37 60.32 71.28 80.89
N VAL A 38 60.13 70.95 82.18
CA VAL A 38 59.48 69.70 82.60
C VAL A 38 57.99 69.71 82.22
N GLY A 39 57.29 70.84 82.38
CA GLY A 39 55.89 70.98 81.98
C GLY A 39 55.68 70.74 80.48
N VAL A 40 56.52 71.33 79.63
CA VAL A 40 56.48 71.10 78.18
C VAL A 40 56.85 69.65 77.85
N GLY A 41 57.85 69.08 78.53
CA GLY A 41 58.25 67.68 78.36
C GLY A 41 57.12 66.69 78.64
N VAL A 42 56.36 66.89 79.71
CA VAL A 42 55.21 66.03 80.07
C VAL A 42 54.07 66.16 79.05
N VAL A 43 53.78 67.37 78.57
CA VAL A 43 52.74 67.57 77.54
C VAL A 43 53.14 66.92 76.21
N VAL A 44 54.40 67.08 75.78
CA VAL A 44 54.90 66.47 74.54
C VAL A 44 54.92 64.95 74.67
N LEU A 45 55.35 64.40 75.81
CA LEU A 45 55.33 62.95 76.04
C LEU A 45 53.89 62.41 76.09
N GLY A 46 52.96 63.14 76.69
CA GLY A 46 51.53 62.80 76.70
C GLY A 46 50.90 62.80 75.31
N LEU A 47 51.26 63.77 74.46
CA LEU A 47 50.83 63.82 73.06
C LEU A 47 51.44 62.68 72.23
N ILE A 48 52.72 62.35 72.45
CA ILE A 48 53.38 61.23 71.76
C ILE A 48 52.77 59.89 72.18
N LEU A 49 52.57 59.67 73.49
CA LEU A 49 51.95 58.44 74.00
C LEU A 49 50.47 58.35 73.59
N GLY A 50 49.74 59.47 73.59
CA GLY A 50 48.36 59.54 73.10
C GLY A 50 48.27 59.27 71.59
N PHE A 51 49.20 59.81 70.80
CA PHE A 51 49.31 59.52 69.36
C PHE A 51 49.68 58.06 69.10
N LEU A 52 50.65 57.50 69.83
CA LEU A 52 51.01 56.09 69.69
C LEU A 52 49.86 55.17 70.12
N PHE A 53 49.16 55.48 71.20
CA PHE A 53 48.01 54.71 71.65
C PHE A 53 46.85 54.77 70.65
N THR A 54 46.48 55.96 70.16
CA THR A 54 45.43 56.08 69.13
C THR A 54 45.83 55.38 67.83
N GLN A 55 47.09 55.52 67.41
CA GLN A 55 47.60 54.90 66.18
C GLN A 55 47.63 53.37 66.26
N PHE A 56 48.05 52.79 67.38
CA PHE A 56 48.18 51.33 67.53
C PHE A 56 46.93 50.64 68.07
N SER A 57 46.15 51.29 68.94
CA SER A 57 44.95 50.70 69.55
C SER A 57 43.67 50.96 68.74
N ILE A 58 43.59 52.05 67.98
CA ILE A 58 42.36 52.43 67.25
C ILE A 58 42.59 52.45 65.74
N THR A 59 43.47 53.33 65.25
CA THR A 59 43.61 53.62 63.82
C THR A 59 44.03 52.40 63.02
N LYS A 60 45.08 51.68 63.43
CA LYS A 60 45.56 50.48 62.73
C LYS A 60 44.56 49.32 62.75
N PRO A 61 43.97 48.94 63.90
CA PRO A 61 42.91 47.92 63.93
C PRO A 61 41.67 48.29 63.10
N LEU A 62 41.25 49.56 63.13
CA LEU A 62 40.13 50.05 62.33
C LEU A 62 40.43 50.00 60.83
N GLN A 63 41.64 50.40 60.41
CA GLN A 63 42.09 50.24 59.03
C GLN A 63 42.10 48.79 58.56
N ARG A 64 42.47 47.84 59.43
CA ARG A 64 42.38 46.40 59.12
C ARG A 64 40.95 45.92 59.00
N ALA A 65 40.04 46.39 59.85
CA ALA A 65 38.61 46.09 59.74
C ALA A 65 38.00 46.67 58.45
N ILE A 66 38.39 47.89 58.06
CA ILE A 66 38.00 48.49 56.78
C ILE A 66 38.54 47.68 55.60
N ALA A 67 39.83 47.31 55.63
CA ALA A 67 40.44 46.49 54.59
C ALA A 67 39.74 45.13 54.47
N PHE A 68 39.39 44.50 55.60
CA PHE A 68 38.60 43.26 55.60
C PHE A 68 37.21 43.46 55.01
N ALA A 69 36.51 44.54 55.37
CA ALA A 69 35.20 44.85 54.78
C ALA A 69 35.30 45.14 53.27
N GLN A 70 36.39 45.78 52.82
CA GLN A 70 36.69 45.98 51.40
C GLN A 70 36.91 44.66 50.68
N GLU A 71 37.70 43.73 51.26
CA GLU A 71 37.88 42.37 50.73
C GLU A 71 36.56 41.57 50.68
N LEU A 72 35.72 41.67 51.71
CA LEU A 72 34.39 41.06 51.69
C LEU A 72 33.51 41.67 50.58
N SER A 73 33.55 43.00 50.42
CA SER A 73 32.76 43.71 49.40
C SER A 73 33.23 43.42 47.97
N SER A 74 34.50 43.06 47.78
CA SER A 74 35.03 42.62 46.49
C SER A 74 34.77 41.14 46.21
N GLY A 75 34.05 40.44 47.09
CA GLY A 75 33.67 39.04 46.93
C GLY A 75 34.70 38.04 47.45
N ASN A 76 35.76 38.50 48.14
CA ASN A 76 36.76 37.61 48.73
C ASN A 76 36.32 37.11 50.11
N LEU A 77 35.71 35.92 50.15
CA LEU A 77 35.23 35.24 51.35
C LEU A 77 36.28 34.30 51.97
N THR A 78 37.52 34.30 51.46
CA THR A 78 38.63 33.49 52.01
C THR A 78 39.34 34.16 53.18
N VAL A 79 39.24 35.49 53.28
CA VAL A 79 39.96 36.28 54.29
C VAL A 79 39.33 36.10 55.67
N LYS A 80 40.16 36.17 56.72
CA LYS A 80 39.72 36.18 58.12
C LYS A 80 40.34 37.36 58.84
N LEU A 81 39.55 38.06 59.65
CA LEU A 81 40.02 39.18 60.44
C LEU A 81 40.57 38.67 61.78
N ASP A 82 41.87 38.40 61.85
CA ASP A 82 42.55 38.05 63.11
C ASP A 82 42.90 39.32 63.91
N LEU A 83 41.90 39.84 64.61
CA LEU A 83 42.04 40.96 65.54
C LEU A 83 41.62 40.52 66.94
N LYS A 84 42.57 40.49 67.87
CA LYS A 84 42.32 40.19 69.28
C LYS A 84 42.32 41.48 70.09
N SER A 85 41.14 42.05 70.29
CA SER A 85 40.92 43.20 71.17
C SER A 85 39.75 42.93 72.12
N ARG A 86 39.75 43.56 73.30
CA ARG A 86 38.69 43.45 74.32
C ARG A 86 37.75 44.66 74.35
N ASP A 87 37.94 45.58 73.42
CA ASP A 87 37.15 46.81 73.26
C ASP A 87 36.11 46.66 72.13
N GLU A 88 35.48 47.77 71.77
CA GLU A 88 34.49 47.88 70.69
C GLU A 88 35.06 47.42 69.32
N ILE A 89 36.37 47.53 69.10
CA ILE A 89 37.01 47.05 67.86
C ILE A 89 37.03 45.52 67.83
N GLY A 90 37.19 44.86 68.98
CA GLY A 90 37.07 43.41 69.10
C GLY A 90 35.65 42.92 68.80
N ILE A 91 34.63 43.64 69.27
CA ILE A 91 33.21 43.34 68.98
C ILE A 91 32.92 43.52 67.49
N LEU A 92 33.39 44.61 66.89
CA LEU A 92 33.26 44.85 65.44
C LEU A 92 33.95 43.76 64.63
N ALA A 93 35.15 43.35 65.01
CA ALA A 93 35.88 42.28 64.33
C ALA A 93 35.15 40.94 64.40
N ALA A 94 34.55 40.60 65.56
CA ALA A 94 33.73 39.41 65.70
C ALA A 94 32.45 39.45 64.84
N ALA A 95 31.77 40.60 64.79
CA ALA A 95 30.59 40.79 63.95
C ALA A 95 30.92 40.71 62.44
N LEU A 96 32.05 41.29 62.01
CA LEU A 96 32.53 41.21 60.63
C LEU A 96 32.93 39.77 60.23
N ASN A 97 33.59 39.03 61.12
CA ASN A 97 33.87 37.60 60.89
C ASN A 97 32.57 36.79 60.80
N GLY A 98 31.61 37.03 61.70
CA GLY A 98 30.29 36.37 61.67
C GLY A 98 29.51 36.68 60.39
N MET A 99 29.61 37.91 59.87
CA MET A 99 29.06 38.28 58.56
C MET A 99 29.76 37.53 57.43
N GLY A 100 31.09 37.45 57.43
CA GLY A 100 31.85 36.69 56.44
C GLY A 100 31.50 35.19 56.44
N ASP A 101 31.42 34.59 57.62
CA ASP A 101 31.01 33.18 57.78
C ASP A 101 29.57 32.97 57.29
N LYS A 102 28.64 33.89 57.59
CA LYS A 102 27.25 33.78 57.13
C LYS A 102 27.11 33.99 55.62
N LEU A 103 27.87 34.89 55.02
CA LEU A 103 27.93 35.07 53.57
C LEU A 103 28.53 33.82 52.89
N LYS A 104 29.58 33.24 53.46
CA LYS A 104 30.16 31.97 53.00
C LYS A 104 29.16 30.81 53.07
N GLU A 105 28.39 30.73 54.15
CA GLU A 105 27.32 29.74 54.31
C GLU A 105 26.13 30.00 53.38
N LEU A 106 25.72 31.25 53.17
CA LEU A 106 24.60 31.60 52.28
C LEU A 106 24.94 31.34 50.81
N PHE A 107 26.18 31.63 50.40
CA PHE A 107 26.56 31.55 49.01
C PHE A 107 27.09 30.19 48.57
N ARG A 108 27.33 29.22 49.47
CA ARG A 108 27.84 27.85 49.21
C ARG A 108 28.29 27.62 47.75
N ILE A 109 29.37 28.28 47.37
CA ILE A 109 29.61 28.57 45.94
C ILE A 109 29.89 27.30 45.15
N ASP A 110 30.42 26.27 45.81
CA ASP A 110 30.60 24.96 45.22
C ASP A 110 29.26 24.26 44.89
N GLU A 111 28.23 24.39 45.74
CA GLU A 111 26.89 23.87 45.46
C GLU A 111 26.22 24.64 44.31
N LEU A 112 26.35 25.97 44.28
CA LEU A 112 25.82 26.80 43.19
C LEU A 112 26.52 26.55 41.86
N ARG A 113 27.84 26.32 41.88
CA ARG A 113 28.62 25.90 40.69
C ARG A 113 28.16 24.54 40.19
N GLN A 114 28.00 23.57 41.09
CA GLN A 114 27.50 22.24 40.73
C GLN A 114 26.09 22.32 40.15
N LEU A 115 25.21 23.14 40.73
CA LEU A 115 23.86 23.38 40.21
C LEU A 115 23.89 24.03 38.82
N GLY A 116 24.77 25.02 38.61
CA GLY A 116 24.99 25.65 37.31
C GLY A 116 25.48 24.67 36.24
N ASP A 117 26.41 23.77 36.59
CA ASP A 117 26.91 22.73 35.68
C ASP A 117 25.86 21.65 35.38
N VAL A 118 25.01 21.29 36.36
CA VAL A 118 23.86 20.41 36.12
C VAL A 118 22.85 21.09 35.19
N LEU A 119 22.56 22.38 35.42
CA LEU A 119 21.66 23.15 34.57
C LEU A 119 22.19 23.25 33.15
N ALA A 120 23.45 23.63 32.97
CA ALA A 120 24.08 23.72 31.65
C ALA A 120 24.03 22.40 30.88
N ARG A 121 24.32 21.27 31.55
CA ARG A 121 24.23 19.93 30.94
C ARG A 121 22.79 19.56 30.58
N ALA A 122 21.84 19.78 31.48
CA ALA A 122 20.43 19.51 31.24
C ALA A 122 19.90 20.32 30.04
N SER A 123 20.23 21.61 29.95
CA SER A 123 19.83 22.46 28.84
C SER A 123 20.49 22.06 27.53
N SER A 124 21.77 21.72 27.52
CA SER A 124 22.45 21.20 26.32
C SER A 124 21.83 19.88 25.84
N GLN A 125 21.41 19.02 26.76
CA GLN A 125 20.68 17.81 26.43
C GLN A 125 19.29 18.13 25.86
N MET A 126 18.57 19.11 26.42
CA MET A 126 17.28 19.58 25.89
C MET A 126 17.40 20.16 24.47
N ASP A 127 18.43 20.96 24.19
CA ASP A 127 18.70 21.48 22.84
C ASP A 127 18.97 20.33 21.85
N SER A 128 19.79 19.35 22.26
CA SER A 128 20.06 18.16 21.43
C SER A 128 18.79 17.35 21.14
N MET A 129 17.97 17.09 22.16
CA MET A 129 16.69 16.40 22.02
C MET A 129 15.72 17.18 21.13
N SER A 130 15.67 18.51 21.27
CA SER A 130 14.85 19.35 20.42
C SER A 130 15.25 19.24 18.94
N ASN A 131 16.54 19.29 18.64
CA ASN A 131 17.01 19.16 17.26
C ASN A 131 16.69 17.76 16.70
N GLU A 132 16.81 16.72 17.54
CA GLU A 132 16.41 15.35 17.15
C GLU A 132 14.91 15.25 16.88
N PHE A 133 14.05 15.82 17.73
CA PHE A 133 12.60 15.82 17.52
C PHE A 133 12.18 16.58 16.28
N THR A 134 12.80 17.72 15.97
CA THR A 134 12.56 18.44 14.70
C THR A 134 12.90 17.57 13.50
N ALA A 135 14.08 16.92 13.49
CA ALA A 135 14.47 16.04 12.39
C ALA A 135 13.52 14.83 12.25
N ARG A 136 13.06 14.26 13.37
CA ARG A 136 12.07 13.18 13.36
C ARG A 136 10.70 13.65 12.86
N ALA A 137 10.27 14.86 13.22
CA ALA A 137 9.04 15.47 12.73
C ALA A 137 9.07 15.66 11.21
N GLU A 138 10.15 16.22 10.67
CA GLU A 138 10.34 16.38 9.23
C GLU A 138 10.33 15.03 8.50
N GLY A 139 11.03 14.02 9.04
CA GLY A 139 11.01 12.67 8.49
C GLY A 139 9.61 12.03 8.52
N MET A 140 8.83 12.28 9.59
CA MET A 140 7.47 11.78 9.72
C MET A 140 6.50 12.50 8.77
N ALA A 141 6.63 13.82 8.58
CA ALA A 141 5.88 14.57 7.57
C ALA A 141 6.12 14.03 6.16
N GLY A 142 7.39 13.79 5.80
CA GLY A 142 7.73 13.23 4.49
C GLY A 142 7.09 11.86 4.25
N ARG A 143 7.15 10.97 5.26
CA ARG A 143 6.50 9.66 5.20
C ARG A 143 4.99 9.76 5.13
N ALA A 144 4.38 10.64 5.93
CA ALA A 144 2.95 10.87 5.92
C ALA A 144 2.49 11.31 4.52
N ASN A 145 3.19 12.25 3.89
CA ASN A 145 2.90 12.68 2.52
C ASN A 145 3.00 11.52 1.51
N THR A 146 4.02 10.66 1.62
CA THR A 146 4.13 9.47 0.76
C THR A 146 2.94 8.51 0.93
N VAL A 147 2.49 8.28 2.17
CA VAL A 147 1.33 7.41 2.42
C VAL A 147 0.04 8.06 1.90
N ALA A 148 -0.12 9.37 2.05
CA ALA A 148 -1.28 10.10 1.48
C ALA A 148 -1.36 9.92 -0.03
N THR A 149 -0.25 10.14 -0.75
CA THR A 149 -0.20 9.94 -2.21
C THR A 149 -0.50 8.48 -2.58
N ALA A 150 0.05 7.51 -1.84
CA ALA A 150 -0.23 6.10 -2.09
C ALA A 150 -1.70 5.73 -1.86
N ALA A 151 -2.36 6.35 -0.87
CA ALA A 151 -3.78 6.16 -0.62
C ALA A 151 -4.65 6.77 -1.73
N GLU A 152 -4.30 7.96 -2.23
CA GLU A 152 -4.97 8.57 -3.39
C GLU A 152 -4.81 7.72 -4.67
N GLU A 153 -3.59 7.25 -4.95
CA GLU A 153 -3.32 6.35 -6.07
C GLU A 153 -4.10 5.04 -5.95
N MET A 154 -4.21 4.50 -4.72
CA MET A 154 -5.02 3.31 -4.46
C MET A 154 -6.50 3.56 -4.78
N SER A 155 -7.07 4.70 -4.36
CA SER A 155 -8.47 5.06 -4.66
C SER A 155 -8.72 5.17 -6.17
N VAL A 156 -7.81 5.82 -6.91
CA VAL A 156 -7.88 5.90 -8.38
C VAL A 156 -7.81 4.50 -9.01
N ASN A 157 -6.92 3.65 -8.51
CA ASN A 157 -6.78 2.29 -9.02
C ASN A 157 -8.04 1.45 -8.75
N MET A 158 -8.66 1.59 -7.58
CA MET A 158 -9.93 0.91 -7.26
C MET A 158 -11.06 1.36 -8.19
N SER A 159 -11.14 2.65 -8.52
CA SER A 159 -12.09 3.17 -9.52
C SER A 159 -11.87 2.55 -10.91
N ASN A 160 -10.62 2.43 -11.34
CA ASN A 160 -10.30 1.78 -12.63
C ASN A 160 -10.67 0.29 -12.63
N VAL A 161 -10.43 -0.41 -11.51
CA VAL A 161 -10.82 -1.82 -11.36
C VAL A 161 -12.34 -1.95 -11.40
N ALA A 162 -13.09 -1.08 -10.72
CA ALA A 162 -14.55 -1.06 -10.77
C ALA A 162 -15.08 -0.91 -12.21
N GLN A 163 -14.53 0.05 -12.97
CA GLN A 163 -14.89 0.22 -14.38
C GLN A 163 -14.56 -1.01 -15.23
N ALA A 164 -13.41 -1.65 -15.00
CA ALA A 164 -13.08 -2.90 -15.68
C ALA A 164 -14.08 -4.02 -15.34
N MET A 165 -14.52 -4.10 -14.08
CA MET A 165 -15.53 -5.07 -13.64
C MET A 165 -16.87 -4.87 -14.36
N GLU A 166 -17.31 -3.62 -14.54
CA GLU A 166 -18.51 -3.31 -15.32
C GLU A 166 -18.41 -3.84 -16.76
N GLY A 167 -17.27 -3.64 -17.42
CA GLY A 167 -17.02 -4.18 -18.76
C GLY A 167 -17.03 -5.71 -18.82
N VAL A 168 -16.50 -6.38 -17.79
CA VAL A 168 -16.57 -7.85 -17.70
C VAL A 168 -18.01 -8.33 -17.47
N GLN A 169 -18.80 -7.61 -16.67
CA GLN A 169 -20.21 -7.94 -16.44
C GLN A 169 -21.03 -7.84 -17.74
N GLU A 170 -20.80 -6.80 -18.54
CA GLU A 170 -21.44 -6.66 -19.86
C GLU A 170 -21.04 -7.80 -20.82
N ALA A 171 -19.76 -8.16 -20.85
CA ALA A 171 -19.29 -9.30 -21.62
C ALA A 171 -19.91 -10.62 -21.15
N ALA A 172 -20.02 -10.85 -19.84
CA ALA A 172 -20.66 -12.02 -19.26
C ALA A 172 -22.14 -12.11 -19.67
N ASN A 173 -22.88 -11.00 -19.59
CA ASN A 173 -24.27 -10.93 -20.05
C ASN A 173 -24.40 -11.25 -21.54
N THR A 174 -23.47 -10.75 -22.36
CA THR A 174 -23.45 -11.02 -23.81
C THR A 174 -23.27 -12.52 -24.09
N VAL A 175 -22.35 -13.18 -23.37
CA VAL A 175 -22.13 -14.62 -23.51
C VAL A 175 -23.32 -15.42 -22.97
N ALA A 176 -23.99 -14.97 -21.90
CA ALA A 176 -25.21 -15.60 -21.40
C ALA A 176 -26.31 -15.61 -22.47
N THR A 177 -26.58 -14.46 -23.09
CA THR A 177 -27.56 -14.36 -24.19
C THR A 177 -27.17 -15.26 -25.37
N ALA A 178 -25.88 -15.28 -25.76
CA ALA A 178 -25.41 -16.15 -26.83
C ALA A 178 -25.58 -17.64 -26.49
N ALA A 179 -25.40 -18.03 -25.22
CA ALA A 179 -25.64 -19.40 -24.77
C ALA A 179 -27.14 -19.77 -24.79
N GLU A 180 -28.03 -18.83 -24.46
CA GLU A 180 -29.48 -19.03 -24.59
C GLU A 180 -29.91 -19.20 -26.05
N GLU A 181 -29.41 -18.36 -26.96
CA GLU A 181 -29.66 -18.48 -28.41
C GLU A 181 -29.09 -19.79 -28.98
N MET A 182 -27.89 -20.19 -28.53
CA MET A 182 -27.29 -21.47 -28.89
C MET A 182 -28.16 -22.65 -28.42
N SER A 183 -28.68 -22.59 -27.19
CA SER A 183 -29.56 -23.63 -26.66
C SER A 183 -30.86 -23.75 -27.47
N ALA A 184 -31.44 -22.63 -27.91
CA ALA A 184 -32.60 -22.64 -28.79
C ALA A 184 -32.28 -23.27 -30.15
N THR A 185 -31.14 -22.90 -30.75
CA THR A 185 -30.67 -23.43 -32.03
C THR A 185 -30.40 -24.93 -31.96
N ILE A 186 -29.75 -25.41 -30.89
CA ILE A 186 -29.51 -26.84 -30.64
C ILE A 186 -30.83 -27.60 -30.55
N SER A 187 -31.83 -27.06 -29.85
CA SER A 187 -33.15 -27.68 -29.75
C SER A 187 -33.85 -27.78 -31.12
N GLU A 188 -33.70 -26.76 -31.97
CA GLU A 188 -34.25 -26.78 -33.32
C GLU A 188 -33.54 -27.81 -34.22
N ILE A 189 -32.20 -27.88 -34.14
CA ILE A 189 -31.42 -28.89 -34.87
C ILE A 189 -31.83 -30.30 -34.41
N ALA A 190 -31.98 -30.54 -33.11
CA ALA A 190 -32.42 -31.82 -32.58
C ALA A 190 -33.78 -32.25 -33.18
N GLN A 191 -34.77 -31.35 -33.19
CA GLN A 191 -36.08 -31.61 -33.78
C GLN A 191 -35.98 -31.88 -35.29
N ASN A 192 -35.16 -31.11 -36.02
CA ASN A 192 -34.95 -31.30 -37.44
C ASN A 192 -34.25 -32.63 -37.76
N SER A 193 -33.28 -33.05 -36.94
CA SER A 193 -32.60 -34.35 -37.06
C SER A 193 -33.56 -35.51 -36.81
N GLU A 194 -34.44 -35.41 -35.81
CA GLU A 194 -35.44 -36.45 -35.55
C GLU A 194 -36.47 -36.56 -36.68
N LYS A 195 -36.92 -35.41 -37.21
CA LYS A 195 -37.79 -35.37 -38.39
C LYS A 195 -37.10 -35.94 -39.63
N ALA A 196 -35.82 -35.64 -39.84
CA ALA A 196 -35.05 -36.21 -40.93
C ALA A 196 -34.96 -37.74 -40.81
N LYS A 197 -34.75 -38.26 -39.61
CA LYS A 197 -34.73 -39.70 -39.33
C LYS A 197 -36.06 -40.37 -39.68
N GLU A 198 -37.19 -39.74 -39.31
CA GLU A 198 -38.52 -40.23 -39.67
C GLU A 198 -38.71 -40.30 -41.19
N ILE A 199 -38.33 -39.24 -41.93
CA ILE A 199 -38.43 -39.19 -43.40
C ILE A 199 -37.55 -40.28 -44.04
N THR A 200 -36.33 -40.46 -43.56
CA THR A 200 -35.40 -41.49 -44.02
C THR A 200 -35.99 -42.90 -43.84
N ASN A 201 -36.56 -43.20 -42.67
CA ASN A 201 -37.24 -44.47 -42.42
C ASN A 201 -38.44 -44.70 -43.37
N GLN A 202 -39.25 -43.67 -43.60
CA GLN A 202 -40.34 -43.74 -44.58
C GLN A 202 -39.84 -43.98 -46.01
N ALA A 203 -38.70 -43.39 -46.38
CA ALA A 203 -38.09 -43.57 -47.69
C ALA A 203 -37.57 -45.00 -47.89
N VAL A 204 -36.93 -45.60 -46.88
CA VAL A 204 -36.51 -47.02 -46.90
C VAL A 204 -37.71 -47.95 -47.10
N GLU A 205 -38.77 -47.77 -46.32
CA GLU A 205 -40.00 -48.56 -46.44
C GLU A 205 -40.61 -48.45 -47.84
N LYS A 206 -40.70 -47.23 -48.38
CA LYS A 206 -41.27 -46.98 -49.71
C LYS A 206 -40.38 -47.52 -50.83
N GLY A 207 -39.06 -47.47 -50.66
CA GLY A 207 -38.08 -48.10 -51.55
C GLY A 207 -38.26 -49.62 -51.60
N SER A 208 -38.38 -50.27 -50.44
CA SER A 208 -38.67 -51.71 -50.31
C SER A 208 -39.97 -52.10 -51.01
N GLN A 209 -41.07 -51.38 -50.75
CA GLN A 209 -42.36 -51.61 -51.40
C GLN A 209 -42.29 -51.44 -52.93
N THR A 210 -41.49 -50.49 -53.41
CA THR A 210 -41.31 -50.26 -54.85
C THR A 210 -40.49 -51.38 -55.48
N SER A 211 -39.42 -51.82 -54.82
CA SER A 211 -38.60 -52.96 -55.24
C SER A 211 -39.45 -54.23 -55.41
N GLU A 212 -40.30 -54.53 -54.42
CA GLU A 212 -41.20 -55.68 -54.48
C GLU A 212 -42.17 -55.59 -55.67
N ARG A 213 -42.77 -54.42 -55.92
CA ARG A 213 -43.70 -54.24 -57.06
C ARG A 213 -43.01 -54.43 -58.40
N VAL A 214 -41.78 -53.93 -58.56
CA VAL A 214 -40.99 -54.11 -59.78
C VAL A 214 -40.58 -55.58 -59.94
N HIS A 215 -40.22 -56.26 -58.84
CA HIS A 215 -39.94 -57.69 -58.85
C HIS A 215 -41.13 -58.52 -59.34
N GLN A 216 -42.34 -58.24 -58.82
CA GLN A 216 -43.57 -58.88 -59.30
C GLN A 216 -43.83 -58.63 -60.80
N LEU A 217 -43.46 -57.45 -61.32
CA LEU A 217 -43.53 -57.11 -62.73
C LEU A 217 -42.57 -57.95 -63.58
N GLY A 218 -41.35 -58.18 -63.08
CA GLY A 218 -40.38 -59.10 -63.69
C GLY A 218 -40.87 -60.55 -63.72
N LEU A 219 -41.50 -61.02 -62.65
CA LEU A 219 -42.12 -62.35 -62.59
C LEU A 219 -43.26 -62.48 -63.62
N ALA A 220 -44.15 -61.48 -63.70
CA ALA A 220 -45.24 -61.46 -64.68
C ALA A 220 -44.71 -61.45 -66.12
N ALA A 221 -43.64 -60.70 -66.40
CA ALA A 221 -42.97 -60.70 -67.70
C ALA A 221 -42.42 -62.10 -68.05
N ALA A 222 -41.83 -62.81 -67.08
CA ALA A 222 -41.36 -64.19 -67.28
C ALA A 222 -42.50 -65.19 -67.57
N GLU A 223 -43.65 -65.02 -66.92
CA GLU A 223 -44.84 -65.81 -67.26
C GLU A 223 -45.31 -65.55 -68.70
N ILE A 224 -45.31 -64.28 -69.14
CA ILE A 224 -45.65 -63.92 -70.52
C ILE A 224 -44.66 -64.54 -71.50
N THR A 225 -43.35 -64.56 -71.20
CA THR A 225 -42.35 -65.25 -72.03
C THR A 225 -42.75 -66.70 -72.27
N LYS A 226 -43.12 -67.44 -71.22
CA LYS A 226 -43.55 -68.84 -71.33
C LYS A 226 -44.82 -69.02 -72.19
N VAL A 227 -45.75 -68.06 -72.09
CA VAL A 227 -46.95 -68.04 -72.95
C VAL A 227 -46.55 -67.80 -74.41
N THR A 228 -45.67 -66.84 -74.69
CA THR A 228 -45.19 -66.57 -76.07
C THR A 228 -44.46 -67.76 -76.68
N GLU A 229 -43.63 -68.47 -75.91
CA GLU A 229 -42.98 -69.70 -76.38
C GLU A 229 -44.00 -70.79 -76.77
N THR A 230 -45.06 -70.93 -75.97
CA THR A 230 -46.16 -71.85 -76.25
C THR A 230 -46.90 -71.46 -77.54
N ILE A 231 -47.18 -70.17 -77.73
CA ILE A 231 -47.83 -69.65 -78.95
C ILE A 231 -46.93 -69.90 -80.17
N THR A 232 -45.63 -69.63 -80.10
CA THR A 232 -44.68 -69.89 -81.19
C THR A 232 -44.63 -71.38 -81.55
N ALA A 233 -44.68 -72.28 -80.55
CA ALA A 233 -44.76 -73.71 -80.78
C ALA A 233 -46.06 -74.13 -81.49
N ILE A 234 -47.21 -73.60 -81.04
CA ILE A 234 -48.52 -73.82 -81.68
C ILE A 234 -48.52 -73.29 -83.11
N SER A 235 -47.96 -72.10 -83.35
CA SER A 235 -47.88 -71.47 -84.66
C SER A 235 -47.02 -72.29 -85.62
N SER A 236 -45.88 -72.81 -85.12
CA SER A 236 -45.00 -73.71 -85.88
C SER A 236 -45.67 -75.03 -86.24
N GLN A 237 -46.42 -75.62 -85.30
CA GLN A 237 -47.22 -76.83 -85.53
C GLN A 237 -48.36 -76.57 -86.53
N THR A 238 -49.02 -75.42 -86.43
CA THR A 238 -50.09 -75.00 -87.35
C THR A 238 -49.55 -74.79 -88.76
N ASN A 239 -48.38 -74.16 -88.90
CA ASN A 239 -47.68 -74.00 -90.17
C ASN A 239 -47.30 -75.37 -90.80
N LEU A 240 -46.86 -76.34 -90.00
CA LEU A 240 -46.60 -77.71 -90.45
C LEU A 240 -47.87 -78.45 -90.88
N LEU A 241 -48.95 -78.34 -90.12
CA LEU A 241 -50.27 -78.90 -90.45
C LEU A 241 -50.81 -78.30 -91.75
N ALA A 242 -50.73 -76.98 -91.89
CA ALA A 242 -51.15 -76.25 -93.09
C ALA A 242 -50.31 -76.64 -94.31
N LEU A 243 -48.99 -76.81 -94.15
CA LEU A 243 -48.11 -77.30 -95.21
C LEU A 243 -48.50 -78.71 -95.67
N ASN A 244 -48.74 -79.62 -94.74
CA ASN A 244 -49.21 -80.98 -95.06
C ASN A 244 -50.56 -80.95 -95.79
N ALA A 245 -51.48 -80.08 -95.37
CA ALA A 245 -52.77 -79.89 -96.03
C ALA A 245 -52.62 -79.31 -97.45
N THR A 246 -51.72 -78.35 -97.67
CA THR A 246 -51.39 -77.82 -99.00
C THR A 246 -50.83 -78.92 -99.91
N ILE A 247 -49.95 -79.79 -99.40
CA ILE A 247 -49.38 -80.92 -100.15
C ILE A 247 -50.48 -81.89 -100.58
N GLU A 248 -51.37 -82.28 -99.67
CA GLU A 248 -52.44 -83.24 -99.98
C GLU A 248 -53.52 -82.62 -100.90
N ALA A 249 -53.79 -81.32 -100.75
CA ALA A 249 -54.67 -80.58 -101.65
C ALA A 249 -54.09 -80.47 -103.08
N ALA A 250 -52.77 -80.29 -103.22
CA ALA A 250 -52.08 -80.33 -104.51
C ALA A 250 -52.13 -81.73 -105.16
N ARG A 251 -52.09 -82.78 -104.32
CA ARG A 251 -52.19 -84.19 -104.74
C ARG A 251 -53.58 -84.55 -105.29
N ALA A 252 -54.63 -83.90 -104.80
CA ALA A 252 -56.01 -84.07 -105.26
C ALA A 252 -56.35 -83.34 -106.58
N GLY A 253 -55.41 -82.59 -107.18
CA GLY A 253 -55.59 -81.93 -108.49
C GLY A 253 -56.68 -80.84 -108.50
N GLU A 254 -57.50 -80.80 -109.56
CA GLU A 254 -58.58 -79.79 -109.71
C GLU A 254 -59.61 -79.81 -108.56
N ALA A 255 -59.87 -80.98 -107.97
CA ALA A 255 -60.84 -81.12 -106.86
C ALA A 255 -60.32 -80.51 -105.53
N GLY A 256 -59.01 -80.34 -105.38
CA GLY A 256 -58.36 -79.82 -104.16
C GLY A 256 -58.09 -78.32 -104.16
N LYS A 257 -58.34 -77.60 -105.27
CA LYS A 257 -57.99 -76.17 -105.41
C LYS A 257 -58.53 -75.27 -104.30
N GLY A 258 -59.80 -75.44 -103.90
CA GLY A 258 -60.40 -74.66 -102.82
C GLY A 258 -59.74 -74.91 -101.46
N PHE A 259 -59.40 -76.18 -101.17
CA PHE A 259 -58.67 -76.56 -99.96
C PHE A 259 -57.22 -76.05 -99.97
N ALA A 260 -56.56 -76.04 -101.11
CA ALA A 260 -55.19 -75.53 -101.25
C ALA A 260 -55.10 -74.03 -100.94
N VAL A 261 -56.11 -73.23 -101.34
CA VAL A 261 -56.17 -71.80 -101.02
C VAL A 261 -56.32 -71.58 -99.52
N VAL A 262 -57.25 -72.29 -98.86
CA VAL A 262 -57.45 -72.18 -97.41
C VAL A 262 -56.22 -72.65 -96.63
N ALA A 263 -55.58 -73.75 -97.05
CA ALA A 263 -54.36 -74.25 -96.42
C ALA A 263 -53.20 -73.26 -96.55
N ASN A 264 -53.04 -72.59 -97.70
CA ASN A 264 -52.05 -71.53 -97.86
C ASN A 264 -52.35 -70.30 -97.01
N GLU A 265 -53.61 -69.88 -96.90
CA GLU A 265 -54.01 -68.76 -96.03
C GLU A 265 -53.69 -69.06 -94.55
N ILE A 266 -54.02 -70.28 -94.07
CA ILE A 266 -53.68 -70.72 -92.71
C ILE A 266 -52.17 -70.75 -92.49
N LYS A 267 -51.40 -71.21 -93.49
CA LYS A 267 -49.94 -71.23 -93.44
C LYS A 267 -49.37 -69.81 -93.30
N GLU A 268 -49.88 -68.86 -94.08
CA GLU A 268 -49.45 -67.47 -94.04
C GLU A 268 -49.84 -66.80 -92.70
N LEU A 269 -51.05 -67.06 -92.19
CA LEU A 269 -51.49 -66.61 -90.87
C LEU A 269 -50.61 -67.17 -89.73
N ALA A 270 -50.22 -68.44 -89.83
CA ALA A 270 -49.35 -69.09 -88.86
C ALA A 270 -47.92 -68.51 -88.87
N GLN A 271 -47.40 -68.12 -90.05
CA GLN A 271 -46.12 -67.40 -90.17
C GLN A 271 -46.21 -65.97 -89.62
N GLN A 272 -47.29 -65.24 -89.92
CA GLN A 272 -47.52 -63.91 -89.34
C GLN A 272 -47.63 -63.98 -87.80
N THR A 273 -48.34 -64.97 -87.28
CA THR A 273 -48.50 -65.19 -85.83
C THR A 273 -47.15 -65.52 -85.18
N ALA A 274 -46.33 -66.38 -85.80
CA ALA A 274 -44.98 -66.67 -85.29
C ALA A 274 -44.10 -65.41 -85.25
N LYS A 275 -44.13 -64.60 -86.33
CA LYS A 275 -43.38 -63.34 -86.39
C LYS A 275 -43.84 -62.34 -85.33
N ALA A 276 -45.15 -62.13 -85.19
CA ALA A 276 -45.70 -61.25 -84.15
C ALA A 276 -45.34 -61.72 -82.74
N THR A 277 -45.33 -63.04 -82.52
CA THR A 277 -44.96 -63.63 -81.22
C THR A 277 -43.47 -63.42 -80.91
N GLU A 278 -42.60 -63.50 -81.92
CA GLU A 278 -41.17 -63.18 -81.76
C GLU A 278 -40.93 -61.69 -81.45
N GLU A 279 -41.69 -60.79 -82.08
CA GLU A 279 -41.67 -59.36 -81.76
C GLU A 279 -42.14 -59.10 -80.32
N ILE A 280 -43.21 -59.75 -79.86
CA ILE A 280 -43.68 -59.68 -78.46
C ILE A 280 -42.60 -60.20 -77.52
N LYS A 281 -41.96 -61.34 -77.83
CA LYS A 281 -40.87 -61.91 -77.03
C LYS A 281 -39.72 -60.91 -76.88
N GLY A 282 -39.33 -60.22 -77.95
CA GLY A 282 -38.33 -59.15 -77.89
C GLY A 282 -38.75 -58.01 -76.95
N LYS A 283 -40.01 -57.56 -77.01
CA LYS A 283 -40.53 -56.52 -76.11
C LYS A 283 -40.58 -56.97 -74.64
N ILE A 284 -40.89 -58.23 -74.37
CA ILE A 284 -40.89 -58.78 -73.01
C ILE A 284 -39.46 -58.89 -72.47
N ALA A 285 -38.48 -59.27 -73.29
CA ALA A 285 -37.07 -59.27 -72.91
C ALA A 285 -36.57 -57.85 -72.57
N ASP A 286 -36.99 -56.83 -73.35
CA ASP A 286 -36.69 -55.43 -73.04
C ASP A 286 -37.32 -55.01 -71.69
N ILE A 287 -38.55 -55.43 -71.40
CA ILE A 287 -39.24 -55.17 -70.13
C ILE A 287 -38.49 -55.83 -68.96
N GLN A 288 -38.12 -57.11 -69.09
CA GLN A 288 -37.36 -57.84 -68.06
C GLN A 288 -36.03 -57.15 -67.75
N LYS A 289 -35.28 -56.80 -68.81
CA LYS A 289 -34.02 -56.07 -68.66
C LYS A 289 -34.23 -54.72 -67.97
N ALA A 290 -35.28 -53.98 -68.34
CA ALA A 290 -35.61 -52.71 -67.70
C ALA A 290 -35.99 -52.90 -66.23
N THR A 291 -36.75 -53.94 -65.88
CA THR A 291 -37.09 -54.25 -64.49
C THR A 291 -35.87 -54.64 -63.66
N ASP A 292 -34.94 -55.43 -64.19
CA ASP A 292 -33.71 -55.82 -63.49
C ASP A 292 -32.83 -54.60 -63.17
N VAL A 293 -32.62 -53.73 -64.16
CA VAL A 293 -31.89 -52.46 -63.98
C VAL A 293 -32.60 -51.58 -62.94
N THR A 294 -33.93 -51.50 -63.00
CA THR A 294 -34.71 -50.70 -62.04
C THR A 294 -34.56 -51.22 -60.60
N VAL A 295 -34.50 -52.55 -60.40
CA VAL A 295 -34.29 -53.14 -59.07
C VAL A 295 -32.89 -52.80 -58.53
N GLU A 296 -31.87 -52.84 -59.39
CA GLU A 296 -30.50 -52.46 -59.04
C GLU A 296 -30.38 -50.96 -58.67
N ASP A 297 -31.07 -50.08 -59.42
CA ASP A 297 -31.17 -48.65 -59.11
C ASP A 297 -31.86 -48.41 -57.76
N ILE A 298 -32.98 -49.09 -57.47
CA ILE A 298 -33.68 -48.99 -56.18
C ILE A 298 -32.79 -49.45 -55.02
N LYS A 299 -32.01 -50.52 -55.22
CA LYS A 299 -31.06 -51.00 -54.22
C LYS A 299 -29.99 -49.94 -53.93
N SER A 300 -29.41 -49.36 -54.96
CA SER A 300 -28.40 -48.29 -54.83
C SER A 300 -28.97 -47.06 -54.10
N ILE A 301 -30.22 -46.66 -54.41
CA ILE A 301 -30.91 -45.59 -53.69
C ILE A 301 -31.09 -45.94 -52.20
N THR A 302 -31.44 -47.19 -51.89
CA THR A 302 -31.62 -47.65 -50.51
C THR A 302 -30.32 -47.63 -49.72
N GLU A 303 -29.19 -47.99 -50.34
CA GLU A 303 -27.86 -47.87 -49.75
C GLU A 303 -27.53 -46.41 -49.39
N VAL A 304 -27.77 -45.46 -50.31
CA VAL A 304 -27.58 -44.02 -50.04
C VAL A 304 -28.47 -43.53 -48.90
N ILE A 305 -29.71 -44.00 -48.81
CA ILE A 305 -30.63 -43.63 -47.73
C ILE A 305 -30.14 -44.17 -46.36
N ASN A 306 -29.57 -45.37 -46.32
CA ASN A 306 -28.95 -45.91 -45.10
C ASN A 306 -27.73 -45.10 -44.66
N ASP A 307 -26.91 -44.63 -45.61
CA ASP A 307 -25.80 -43.73 -45.29
C ASP A 307 -26.30 -42.41 -44.68
N ILE A 308 -27.42 -41.88 -45.19
CA ILE A 308 -28.09 -40.70 -44.62
C ILE A 308 -28.55 -40.97 -43.18
N ASP A 309 -29.12 -42.14 -42.87
CA ASP A 309 -29.51 -42.49 -41.49
C ASP A 309 -28.31 -42.50 -40.52
N SER A 310 -27.16 -43.03 -40.97
CA SER A 310 -25.93 -43.02 -40.18
C SER A 310 -25.41 -41.59 -39.92
N ILE A 311 -25.51 -40.71 -40.91
CA ILE A 311 -25.14 -39.29 -40.77
C ILE A 311 -26.07 -38.60 -39.77
N ILE A 312 -27.38 -38.81 -39.87
CA ILE A 312 -28.36 -38.23 -38.94
C ILE A 312 -28.09 -38.69 -37.50
N SER A 313 -27.78 -39.98 -37.31
CA SER A 313 -27.41 -40.52 -35.99
C SER A 313 -26.15 -39.86 -35.42
N THR A 314 -25.17 -39.56 -36.28
CA THR A 314 -23.95 -38.83 -35.88
C THR A 314 -24.25 -37.38 -35.52
N ILE A 315 -25.13 -36.71 -36.28
CA ILE A 315 -25.58 -35.34 -35.97
C ILE A 315 -26.30 -35.32 -34.62
N ALA A 316 -27.20 -36.27 -34.36
CA ALA A 316 -27.92 -36.34 -33.08
C ALA A 316 -26.96 -36.48 -31.88
N ALA A 317 -25.92 -37.32 -32.00
CA ALA A 317 -24.90 -37.45 -30.96
C ALA A 317 -24.12 -36.14 -30.75
N ALA A 318 -23.73 -35.45 -31.83
CA ALA A 318 -23.04 -34.17 -31.75
C ALA A 318 -23.91 -33.05 -31.14
N VAL A 319 -25.21 -33.05 -31.44
CA VAL A 319 -26.19 -32.10 -30.89
C VAL A 319 -26.35 -32.29 -29.37
N GLU A 320 -26.37 -33.54 -28.89
CA GLU A 320 -26.42 -33.83 -27.45
C GLU A 320 -25.16 -33.35 -26.73
N GLU A 321 -23.98 -33.58 -27.31
CA GLU A 321 -22.70 -33.08 -26.78
C GLU A 321 -22.65 -31.55 -26.75
N GLN A 322 -23.13 -30.89 -27.81
CA GLN A 322 -23.26 -29.44 -27.86
C GLN A 322 -24.25 -28.92 -26.80
N SER A 323 -25.34 -29.63 -26.52
CA SER A 323 -26.32 -29.26 -25.49
C SER A 323 -25.69 -29.24 -24.10
N VAL A 324 -24.94 -30.29 -23.75
CA VAL A 324 -24.21 -30.37 -22.48
C VAL A 324 -23.20 -29.24 -22.37
N THR A 325 -22.38 -29.04 -23.41
CA THR A 325 -21.35 -27.99 -23.41
C THR A 325 -21.95 -26.58 -23.27
N THR A 326 -23.06 -26.32 -23.96
CA THR A 326 -23.76 -25.02 -23.89
C THR A 326 -24.33 -24.76 -22.49
N ARG A 327 -24.86 -25.80 -21.84
CA ARG A 327 -25.35 -25.72 -20.45
C ARG A 327 -24.21 -25.43 -19.48
N ASP A 328 -23.06 -26.08 -19.65
CA ASP A 328 -21.87 -25.84 -18.83
C ASP A 328 -21.33 -24.41 -19.01
N ILE A 329 -21.36 -23.88 -20.24
CA ILE A 329 -21.01 -22.47 -20.50
C ILE A 329 -21.96 -21.54 -19.76
N ALA A 330 -23.28 -21.74 -19.88
CA ALA A 330 -24.28 -20.91 -19.20
C ALA A 330 -24.09 -20.93 -17.67
N GLN A 331 -23.84 -22.11 -17.09
CA GLN A 331 -23.56 -22.25 -15.65
C GLN A 331 -22.27 -21.52 -15.25
N ASN A 332 -21.18 -21.65 -16.02
CA ASN A 332 -19.92 -20.97 -15.75
C ASN A 332 -20.06 -19.45 -15.82
N ILE A 333 -20.87 -18.93 -16.76
CA ILE A 333 -21.17 -17.49 -16.84
C ILE A 333 -21.96 -17.00 -15.61
N GLY A 334 -22.86 -17.83 -15.08
CA GLY A 334 -23.54 -17.57 -13.80
C GLY A 334 -22.53 -17.42 -12.64
N ASN A 335 -21.59 -18.35 -12.52
CA ASN A 335 -20.53 -18.29 -11.51
C ASN A 335 -19.62 -17.06 -11.69
N ILE A 336 -19.26 -16.72 -12.94
CA ILE A 336 -18.47 -15.53 -13.25
C ILE A 336 -19.20 -14.26 -12.80
N SER A 337 -20.51 -14.16 -13.07
CA SER A 337 -21.31 -13.01 -12.64
C SER A 337 -21.34 -12.86 -11.12
N GLN A 338 -21.45 -13.97 -10.38
CA GLN A 338 -21.34 -13.94 -8.92
C GLN A 338 -19.96 -13.46 -8.45
N ASN A 339 -18.88 -14.00 -9.03
CA ASN A 339 -17.52 -13.59 -8.67
C ASN A 339 -17.25 -12.12 -8.96
N ILE A 340 -17.84 -11.57 -10.03
CA ILE A 340 -17.75 -10.14 -10.36
C ILE A 340 -18.47 -9.30 -9.30
N ALA A 341 -19.64 -9.73 -8.83
CA ALA A 341 -20.35 -9.04 -7.77
C ALA A 341 -19.56 -9.03 -6.45
N GLU A 342 -18.99 -10.17 -6.05
CA GLU A 342 -18.13 -10.29 -4.86
C GLU A 342 -16.86 -9.44 -4.97
N ALA A 343 -16.23 -9.43 -6.14
CA ALA A 343 -15.07 -8.59 -6.39
C ALA A 343 -15.43 -7.09 -6.39
N GLY A 344 -16.61 -6.71 -6.88
CA GLY A 344 -17.13 -5.34 -6.78
C GLY A 344 -17.31 -4.87 -5.33
N GLU A 345 -17.80 -5.75 -4.45
CA GLU A 345 -17.88 -5.46 -3.00
C GLU A 345 -16.48 -5.26 -2.40
N ASN A 346 -15.52 -6.13 -2.73
CA ASN A 346 -14.14 -6.01 -2.26
C ASN A 346 -13.46 -4.71 -2.74
N VAL A 347 -13.74 -4.27 -3.98
CA VAL A 347 -13.24 -3.00 -4.53
C VAL A 347 -13.82 -1.81 -3.78
N ASN A 348 -15.12 -1.82 -3.49
CA ASN A 348 -15.76 -0.76 -2.69
C ASN A 348 -15.15 -0.69 -1.28
N GLN A 349 -15.02 -1.84 -0.60
CA GLN A 349 -14.39 -1.89 0.72
C GLN A 349 -12.94 -1.41 0.68
N SER A 350 -12.17 -1.77 -0.35
CA SER A 350 -10.78 -1.32 -0.48
C SER A 350 -10.68 0.20 -0.74
N SER A 351 -11.66 0.77 -1.46
CA SER A 351 -11.75 2.21 -1.68
C SER A 351 -12.05 2.96 -0.36
N GLU A 352 -12.96 2.43 0.47
CA GLU A 352 -13.24 2.98 1.81
C GLU A 352 -11.99 2.95 2.69
N VAL A 353 -11.27 1.82 2.73
CA VAL A 353 -10.02 1.70 3.49
C VAL A 353 -8.96 2.69 3.01
N ALA A 354 -8.82 2.90 1.69
CA ALA A 354 -7.90 3.90 1.16
C ALA A 354 -8.28 5.32 1.61
N GLN A 355 -9.57 5.64 1.66
CA GLN A 355 -10.06 6.93 2.14
C GLN A 355 -9.82 7.12 3.65
N ASP A 356 -10.01 6.08 4.45
CA ASP A 356 -9.71 6.09 5.88
C ASP A 356 -8.20 6.30 6.13
N ILE A 357 -7.34 5.61 5.37
CA ILE A 357 -5.88 5.83 5.44
C ILE A 357 -5.53 7.29 5.12
N ALA A 358 -6.12 7.88 4.09
CA ALA A 358 -5.86 9.27 3.74
C ALA A 358 -6.27 10.24 4.87
N LYS A 359 -7.39 9.94 5.54
CA LYS A 359 -7.86 10.70 6.71
C LYS A 359 -6.92 10.55 7.91
N ASP A 360 -6.56 9.32 8.27
CA ASP A 360 -5.64 9.05 9.39
C ASP A 360 -4.29 9.73 9.17
N ILE A 361 -3.80 9.75 7.93
CA ILE A 361 -2.56 10.45 7.56
C ILE A 361 -2.68 11.97 7.65
N ALA A 362 -3.87 12.53 7.41
CA ALA A 362 -4.11 13.94 7.67
C ALA A 362 -4.00 14.25 9.18
N GLU A 363 -4.53 13.38 10.04
CA GLU A 363 -4.40 13.50 11.49
C GLU A 363 -2.94 13.37 11.94
N VAL A 364 -2.18 12.41 11.41
CA VAL A 364 -0.74 12.29 11.65
C VAL A 364 0.01 13.57 11.28
N ASN A 365 -0.33 14.22 10.15
CA ASN A 365 0.30 15.50 9.78
C ASN A 365 0.01 16.62 10.79
N VAL A 366 -1.17 16.64 11.41
CA VAL A 366 -1.48 17.59 12.48
C VAL A 366 -0.57 17.33 13.69
N GLU A 367 -0.45 16.09 14.14
CA GLU A 367 0.43 15.72 15.26
C GLU A 367 1.91 16.02 14.97
N VAL A 368 2.36 15.79 13.74
CA VAL A 368 3.73 16.15 13.31
C VAL A 368 3.98 17.65 13.46
N ASN A 369 3.02 18.49 13.07
CA ASN A 369 3.15 19.95 13.20
C ASN A 369 3.16 20.38 14.67
N GLU A 370 2.33 19.77 15.52
CA GLU A 370 2.36 20.02 16.97
C GLU A 370 3.69 19.62 17.60
N MET A 371 4.28 18.50 17.16
CA MET A 371 5.60 18.05 17.60
C MET A 371 6.71 19.01 17.16
N ALA A 372 6.66 19.52 15.93
CA ALA A 372 7.61 20.53 15.45
C ALA A 372 7.52 21.83 16.28
N ASN A 373 6.30 22.30 16.58
CA ASN A 373 6.08 23.47 17.42
C ASN A 373 6.59 23.24 18.86
N SER A 374 6.30 22.08 19.45
CA SER A 374 6.77 21.71 20.79
C SER A 374 8.29 21.63 20.86
N SER A 375 8.93 21.14 19.79
CA SER A 375 10.38 21.10 19.67
C SER A 375 10.96 22.52 19.62
N SER A 376 10.38 23.42 18.82
CA SER A 376 10.78 24.83 18.79
C SER A 376 10.71 25.49 20.18
N GLN A 377 9.63 25.25 20.93
CA GLN A 377 9.47 25.75 22.29
C GLN A 377 10.51 25.17 23.27
N LEU A 378 10.82 23.88 23.12
CA LEU A 378 11.83 23.19 23.91
C LEU A 378 13.23 23.77 23.65
N LYS A 379 13.56 24.06 22.39
CA LYS A 379 14.80 24.73 22.00
C LYS A 379 14.94 26.09 22.64
N GLN A 380 13.91 26.93 22.54
CA GLN A 380 13.92 28.24 23.16
C GLN A 380 14.13 28.13 24.68
N SER A 381 13.44 27.21 25.34
CA SER A 381 13.60 26.97 26.78
C SER A 381 15.03 26.53 27.13
N ALA A 382 15.63 25.67 26.30
CA ALA A 382 17.01 25.24 26.48
C ALA A 382 18.00 26.42 26.34
N GLU A 383 17.83 27.28 25.34
CA GLU A 383 18.64 28.48 25.13
C GLU A 383 18.55 29.45 26.33
N GLU A 384 17.34 29.68 26.84
CA GLU A 384 17.10 30.52 28.03
C GLU A 384 17.80 29.95 29.28
N LEU A 385 17.73 28.64 29.49
CA LEU A 385 18.39 27.99 30.62
C LEU A 385 19.92 27.96 30.47
N ILE A 386 20.44 27.84 29.24
CA ILE A 386 21.88 28.00 28.96
C ILE A 386 22.34 29.39 29.37
N GLU A 387 21.61 30.44 28.98
CA GLU A 387 21.92 31.82 29.36
C GLU A 387 21.81 32.03 30.88
N LEU A 388 20.82 31.43 31.55
CA LEU A 388 20.71 31.48 33.00
C LEU A 388 21.90 30.78 33.68
N SER A 389 22.35 29.64 33.17
CA SER A 389 23.53 28.93 33.70
C SER A 389 24.81 29.76 33.53
N LYS A 390 24.97 30.47 32.40
CA LYS A 390 26.11 31.39 32.16
C LYS A 390 26.09 32.55 33.14
N LYS A 391 24.92 33.16 33.37
CA LYS A 391 24.75 34.23 34.36
C LYS A 391 25.06 33.75 35.77
N LEU A 392 24.57 32.56 36.16
CA LEU A 392 24.86 31.97 37.46
C LEU A 392 26.36 31.71 37.62
N LYS A 393 27.02 31.15 36.59
CA LYS A 393 28.47 30.93 36.57
C LYS A 393 29.24 32.25 36.77
N HIS A 394 28.86 33.30 36.03
CA HIS A 394 29.47 34.62 36.16
C HIS A 394 29.32 35.21 37.57
N ILE A 395 28.15 35.06 38.19
CA ILE A 395 27.91 35.47 39.58
C ILE A 395 28.81 34.66 40.52
N THR A 396 28.86 33.33 40.38
CA THR A 396 29.69 32.48 41.24
C THR A 396 31.19 32.72 41.09
N ASP A 397 31.66 33.09 39.89
CA ASP A 397 33.06 33.40 39.62
C ASP A 397 33.50 34.78 40.14
N SER A 398 32.53 35.67 40.39
CA SER A 398 32.78 36.98 41.01
C SER A 398 33.12 36.87 42.51
N PHE A 399 32.88 35.71 43.12
CA PHE A 399 33.20 35.44 44.51
C PHE A 399 34.37 34.45 44.62
N LYS A 400 35.30 34.75 45.53
CA LYS A 400 36.45 33.91 45.85
C LYS A 400 36.24 33.29 47.22
N VAL A 401 36.14 31.97 47.31
CA VAL A 401 35.70 31.23 48.53
C VAL A 401 36.78 30.34 49.11
#